data_AF-A0A2V9NJU0-F1
#
_entry.id   AF-A0A2V9NJU0-F1
#
_cell.length_a   1.000
_cell.length_b   1.000
_cell.length_c   1.000
_cell.angle_alpha   90.00
_cell.angle_beta   90.00
_cell.angle_gamma   90.00
#
_symmetry.space_group_name_H-M   'P 1'
#
loop_
_entity.id
_entity.type
_entity.pdbx_description
1 polymer ?
#
loop_
_entity_poly.entity_id
_entity_poly.type
_entity_poly.pdbx_seq_one_letter_code
_entity_poly.pdbx_strand_id
1 'polypeptide(L)'
;MKRFAWVGFLFLALTSAPAQVRVWQSTMTLPTYEEGLPDPNPPFDQYANNRFNYPYTLRHNLTDRRTDHAWRALFLENEYLKCSVLPDIGGHLYSCTDKISGRPMFYENPSIKKADVAYRGAWAAFGIEFNFPVSHNWVTVSPVDFAFGKKADGSASVQVGNVDRVYGMQWTVELILRPRSTVLEERVTLNNRSDVRHRFYWWNNAGVQVWDDSRIQYPMRFAASHGFREVQPWPIESDGNDLSIVKNHTKGPVSLFVHGSREPFMGVWNPHTNTGTVHFADFAQLPAKKIWSWGSDADGLDWRKALSDNNSAYVEIQAGLFRNQETYGFLEPRQAISFSEYWMPVRDIGGISRAHLAGVVNLNRQANTLVAGLNVNQPEHDATILISARDKRVFETKTDLLPERTWSHEIANADSQKYAFALRDSKGAILLRQTEAEYDWTPIADIQVGPQPSYHVPEPEKRTQDDWIQLGNEQELNGRLLQALQTYQDALAKLPDSFDLRKAAGRLCAGLLRFQEAQTYLEPVQ
;
A
#
# COMPACT_ATOMS: atom_id res chain seq x y z
N MET A 1 -52.57 -14.75 53.63
CA MET A 1 -52.57 -14.51 52.16
C MET A 1 -51.29 -13.77 51.79
N LYS A 2 -50.27 -14.48 51.27
CA LYS A 2 -49.02 -13.88 50.78
C LYS A 2 -49.19 -13.58 49.29
N ARG A 3 -49.11 -12.30 48.89
CA ARG A 3 -49.16 -11.88 47.48
C ARG A 3 -47.75 -11.99 46.90
N PHE A 4 -47.57 -12.88 45.93
CA PHE A 4 -46.39 -12.93 45.08
C PHE A 4 -46.56 -11.90 43.95
N ALA A 5 -45.64 -10.93 43.89
CA ALA A 5 -45.52 -10.01 42.76
C ALA A 5 -44.70 -10.69 41.66
N TRP A 6 -45.30 -10.88 40.49
CA TRP A 6 -44.61 -11.32 39.29
C TRP A 6 -43.96 -10.11 38.62
N VAL A 7 -42.63 -10.08 38.58
CA VAL A 7 -41.87 -9.13 37.75
C VAL A 7 -41.73 -9.78 36.38
N GLY A 8 -42.48 -9.31 35.39
CA GLY A 8 -42.32 -9.70 34.00
C GLY A 8 -41.05 -9.07 33.43
N PHE A 9 -40.07 -9.89 33.07
CA PHE A 9 -38.96 -9.46 32.22
C PHE A 9 -39.47 -9.26 30.79
N LEU A 10 -39.57 -8.01 30.35
CA LEU A 10 -39.74 -7.68 28.95
C LEU A 10 -38.42 -7.99 28.22
N PHE A 11 -38.37 -9.08 27.46
CA PHE A 11 -37.34 -9.26 26.45
C PHE A 11 -37.61 -8.24 25.32
N LEU A 12 -36.87 -7.13 25.32
CA LEU A 12 -36.73 -6.33 24.11
C LEU A 12 -35.94 -7.17 23.11
N ALA A 13 -36.65 -7.75 22.14
CA ALA A 13 -36.04 -8.21 20.91
C ALA A 13 -35.40 -6.99 20.25
N LEU A 14 -34.07 -6.88 20.35
CA LEU A 14 -33.26 -5.99 19.52
C LEU A 14 -33.47 -6.44 18.07
N THR A 15 -34.44 -5.83 17.40
CA THR A 15 -34.57 -5.95 15.95
C THR A 15 -33.29 -5.40 15.34
N SER A 16 -32.46 -6.29 14.80
CA SER A 16 -31.28 -5.91 14.02
C SER A 16 -31.75 -4.99 12.90
N ALA A 17 -31.35 -3.71 12.97
CA ALA A 17 -31.48 -2.84 11.81
C ALA A 17 -30.79 -3.55 10.64
N PRO A 18 -31.42 -3.67 9.45
CA PRO A 18 -30.76 -4.26 8.30
C PRO A 18 -29.41 -3.60 8.09
N ALA A 19 -28.39 -4.44 7.97
CA ALA A 19 -26.99 -4.04 7.84
C ALA A 19 -26.81 -3.17 6.58
N GLN A 20 -26.90 -1.85 6.73
CA GLN A 20 -26.98 -0.90 5.62
C GLN A 20 -25.64 -0.23 5.39
N VAL A 21 -25.09 -0.41 4.18
CA VAL A 21 -23.97 0.40 3.72
C VAL A 21 -24.50 1.72 3.14
N ARG A 22 -23.92 2.82 3.61
CA ARG A 22 -24.23 4.18 3.15
C ARG A 22 -23.06 4.74 2.37
N VAL A 23 -23.39 5.51 1.34
CA VAL A 23 -22.42 6.29 0.57
C VAL A 23 -23.03 7.63 0.24
N TRP A 24 -22.28 8.71 0.45
CA TRP A 24 -22.75 10.08 0.20
C TRP A 24 -21.60 11.04 0.00
N GLN A 25 -21.89 12.17 -0.61
CA GLN A 25 -20.98 13.32 -0.68
C GLN A 25 -21.34 14.33 0.40
N SER A 26 -20.33 14.89 1.05
CA SER A 26 -20.47 16.06 1.93
C SER A 26 -19.18 16.89 1.86
N THR A 27 -18.93 17.71 2.88
CA THR A 27 -17.75 18.58 3.00
C THR A 27 -17.02 18.27 4.31
N MET A 28 -15.68 18.32 4.28
CA MET A 28 -14.81 18.33 5.46
C MET A 28 -14.06 19.65 5.52
N THR A 29 -14.18 20.37 6.64
CA THR A 29 -13.37 21.58 6.85
C THR A 29 -12.03 21.15 7.43
N LEU A 30 -10.95 21.30 6.67
CA LEU A 30 -9.60 20.94 7.09
C LEU A 30 -8.67 22.17 7.00
N PRO A 31 -7.89 22.44 8.06
CA PRO A 31 -6.77 23.36 7.98
C PRO A 31 -5.84 22.96 6.85
N THR A 32 -5.54 23.90 5.95
CA THR A 32 -4.71 23.64 4.78
C THR A 32 -3.70 24.78 4.61
N TYR A 33 -2.45 24.39 4.38
CA TYR A 33 -1.38 25.32 4.05
C TYR A 33 -1.39 25.61 2.55
N GLU A 34 -1.37 26.89 2.25
CA GLU A 34 -1.56 27.40 0.91
C GLU A 34 -0.28 27.31 0.09
N GLU A 35 -0.47 27.29 -1.22
CA GLU A 35 0.61 27.40 -2.20
C GLU A 35 0.55 28.77 -2.85
N GLY A 36 1.71 29.28 -3.23
CA GLY A 36 1.80 30.36 -4.20
C GLY A 36 1.54 29.85 -5.63
N LEU A 37 1.82 30.72 -6.61
CA LEU A 37 1.62 30.37 -8.02
C LEU A 37 2.54 29.21 -8.43
N PRO A 38 2.05 28.26 -9.25
CA PRO A 38 2.90 27.25 -9.89
C PRO A 38 4.01 27.89 -10.74
N ASP A 39 5.08 27.13 -11.01
CA ASP A 39 6.15 27.56 -11.89
C ASP A 39 5.59 27.86 -13.30
N PRO A 40 5.77 29.08 -13.83
CA PRO A 40 5.30 29.43 -15.16
C PRO A 40 6.12 28.76 -16.27
N ASN A 41 7.31 28.24 -15.98
CA ASN A 41 8.17 27.59 -16.96
C ASN A 41 7.77 26.11 -17.10
N PRO A 42 7.38 25.65 -18.30
CA PRO A 42 7.05 24.25 -18.50
C PRO A 42 8.27 23.34 -18.27
N PRO A 43 8.13 22.23 -17.51
CA PRO A 43 9.22 21.30 -17.26
C PRO A 43 9.40 20.35 -18.45
N PHE A 44 9.86 20.90 -19.59
CA PHE A 44 10.15 20.10 -20.77
C PHE A 44 11.34 19.16 -20.52
N ASP A 45 11.22 17.92 -20.99
CA ASP A 45 12.25 16.88 -20.88
C ASP A 45 13.60 17.27 -21.53
N GLN A 46 13.61 18.27 -22.42
CA GLN A 46 14.83 18.83 -23.01
C GLN A 46 15.70 19.58 -21.98
N TYR A 47 15.08 20.11 -20.91
CA TYR A 47 15.73 20.88 -19.86
C TYR A 47 15.74 20.14 -18.51
N ALA A 48 14.79 19.24 -18.29
CA ALA A 48 14.67 18.42 -17.09
C ALA A 48 15.14 16.99 -17.36
N ASN A 49 16.25 16.58 -16.74
CA ASN A 49 16.82 15.25 -16.93
C ASN A 49 16.30 14.19 -15.94
N ASN A 50 15.57 14.60 -14.90
CA ASN A 50 15.17 13.71 -13.79
C ASN A 50 13.67 13.77 -13.43
N ARG A 51 12.88 14.67 -14.04
CA ARG A 51 11.45 14.83 -13.76
C ARG A 51 10.68 15.01 -15.07
N PHE A 52 9.96 13.97 -15.47
CA PHE A 52 9.15 13.91 -16.69
C PHE A 52 7.67 14.06 -16.31
N ASN A 53 7.14 15.28 -16.39
CA ASN A 53 5.77 15.57 -15.97
C ASN A 53 5.05 16.63 -16.82
N TYR A 54 5.61 17.04 -17.96
CA TYR A 54 4.89 17.91 -18.89
C TYR A 54 3.62 17.18 -19.39
N PRO A 55 2.43 17.82 -19.39
CA PRO A 55 2.18 19.27 -19.33
C PRO A 55 1.84 19.82 -17.94
N TYR A 56 2.08 19.09 -16.86
CA TYR A 56 1.81 19.60 -15.52
C TYR A 56 2.87 20.63 -15.09
N THR A 57 2.42 21.70 -14.45
CA THR A 57 3.30 22.69 -13.80
C THR A 57 3.91 22.14 -12.52
N LEU A 58 5.10 22.64 -12.19
CA LEU A 58 5.74 22.45 -10.90
C LEU A 58 5.09 23.36 -9.84
N ARG A 59 5.06 22.91 -8.60
CA ARG A 59 4.34 23.48 -7.45
C ARG A 59 5.27 23.53 -6.24
N HIS A 60 6.40 24.23 -6.37
CA HIS A 60 7.42 24.38 -5.33
C HIS A 60 7.19 25.58 -4.41
N ASN A 61 6.27 26.48 -4.77
CA ASN A 61 5.99 27.69 -4.02
C ASN A 61 5.09 27.39 -2.81
N LEU A 62 5.67 26.78 -1.77
CA LEU A 62 4.97 26.42 -0.53
C LEU A 62 4.98 27.59 0.45
N THR A 63 3.86 27.84 1.13
CA THR A 63 3.73 28.94 2.10
C THR A 63 3.38 28.44 3.49
N ASP A 64 3.60 29.28 4.50
CA ASP A 64 3.16 29.07 5.87
C ASP A 64 1.72 29.59 6.13
N ARG A 65 1.04 30.09 5.09
CA ARG A 65 -0.32 30.63 5.21
C ARG A 65 -1.33 29.51 5.38
N ARG A 66 -1.75 29.30 6.62
CA ARG A 66 -2.81 28.36 7.01
C ARG A 66 -4.20 28.98 6.82
N THR A 67 -5.09 28.26 6.16
CA THR A 67 -6.50 28.63 6.00
C THR A 67 -7.39 27.39 6.10
N ASP A 68 -8.61 27.55 6.60
CA ASP A 68 -9.56 26.44 6.67
C ASP A 68 -10.26 26.30 5.31
N HIS A 69 -10.14 25.13 4.69
CA HIS A 69 -10.74 24.82 3.40
C HIS A 69 -11.89 23.84 3.58
N ALA A 70 -13.00 24.13 2.91
CA ALA A 70 -14.17 23.28 2.83
C ALA A 70 -13.98 22.26 1.69
N TRP A 71 -13.25 21.17 1.96
CA TRP A 71 -12.94 20.13 0.98
C TRP A 71 -14.15 19.25 0.70
N ARG A 72 -14.38 18.91 -0.57
CA ARG A 72 -15.33 17.84 -0.91
C ARG A 72 -14.85 16.53 -0.33
N ALA A 73 -15.77 15.80 0.29
CA ALA A 73 -15.49 14.49 0.86
C ALA A 73 -16.57 13.48 0.46
N LEU A 74 -16.13 12.31 0.02
CA LEU A 74 -16.98 11.16 -0.27
C LEU A 74 -16.88 10.21 0.90
N PHE A 75 -18.01 9.85 1.49
CA PHE A 75 -18.07 8.98 2.65
C PHE A 75 -18.63 7.62 2.30
N LEU A 76 -18.05 6.60 2.89
CA LEU A 76 -18.50 5.21 2.80
C LEU A 76 -18.58 4.65 4.22
N GLU A 77 -19.75 4.16 4.63
CA GLU A 77 -19.98 3.73 6.02
C GLU A 77 -20.83 2.47 6.10
N ASN A 78 -20.43 1.52 6.93
CA ASN A 78 -21.25 0.39 7.37
C ASN A 78 -21.33 0.35 8.92
N GLU A 79 -21.64 -0.80 9.50
CA GLU A 79 -21.76 -0.97 10.95
C GLU A 79 -20.43 -0.73 11.66
N TYR A 80 -19.31 -1.07 11.01
CA TYR A 80 -17.99 -1.17 11.63
C TYR A 80 -16.98 -0.13 11.14
N LEU A 81 -17.09 0.31 9.89
CA LEU A 81 -16.13 1.23 9.26
C LEU A 81 -16.84 2.50 8.77
N LYS A 82 -16.15 3.63 8.92
CA LYS A 82 -16.50 4.90 8.29
C LYS A 82 -15.27 5.48 7.60
N CYS A 83 -15.26 5.42 6.27
CA CYS A 83 -14.19 5.92 5.44
C CYS A 83 -14.54 7.28 4.80
N SER A 84 -13.52 8.10 4.54
CA SER A 84 -13.64 9.40 3.85
C SER A 84 -12.57 9.57 2.79
N VAL A 85 -12.97 9.93 1.57
CA VAL A 85 -12.10 10.12 0.40
C VAL A 85 -12.15 11.57 -0.04
N LEU A 86 -11.00 12.16 -0.39
CA LEU A 86 -10.88 13.56 -0.79
C LEU A 86 -10.60 13.67 -2.31
N PRO A 87 -11.63 13.74 -3.17
CA PRO A 87 -11.45 13.80 -4.62
C PRO A 87 -10.74 15.07 -5.11
N ASP A 88 -10.82 16.18 -4.36
CA ASP A 88 -10.22 17.46 -4.75
C ASP A 88 -8.69 17.50 -4.53
N ILE A 89 -8.14 16.50 -3.82
CA ILE A 89 -6.70 16.40 -3.49
C ILE A 89 -6.21 14.95 -3.68
N GLY A 90 -6.06 14.58 -4.95
CA GLY A 90 -5.51 13.30 -5.41
C GLY A 90 -6.44 12.09 -5.28
N GLY A 91 -7.65 12.27 -4.74
CA GLY A 91 -8.54 11.14 -4.48
C GLY A 91 -8.08 10.27 -3.32
N HIS A 92 -7.24 10.80 -2.44
CA HIS A 92 -6.70 10.07 -1.30
C HIS A 92 -7.84 9.55 -0.41
N LEU A 93 -7.69 8.32 0.10
CA LEU A 93 -8.48 7.86 1.23
C LEU A 93 -7.94 8.54 2.49
N TYR A 94 -8.55 9.64 2.92
CA TYR A 94 -8.06 10.44 4.03
C TYR A 94 -8.10 9.72 5.39
N SER A 95 -9.18 9.00 5.66
CA SER A 95 -9.39 8.30 6.92
C SER A 95 -10.31 7.11 6.71
N CYS A 96 -10.14 6.07 7.52
CA CYS A 96 -11.17 5.07 7.73
C CYS A 96 -11.21 4.65 9.19
N THR A 97 -12.24 5.12 9.90
CA THR A 97 -12.45 4.88 11.32
C THR A 97 -13.06 3.52 11.54
N ASP A 98 -12.40 2.70 12.36
CA ASP A 98 -13.04 1.58 13.02
C ASP A 98 -13.96 2.08 14.14
N LYS A 99 -15.26 1.86 13.98
CA LYS A 99 -16.31 2.27 14.91
C LYS A 99 -16.34 1.45 16.19
N ILE A 100 -15.71 0.27 16.22
CA ILE A 100 -15.62 -0.56 17.43
C ILE A 100 -14.61 0.04 18.41
N SER A 101 -13.40 0.37 17.96
CA SER A 101 -12.37 1.01 18.79
C SER A 101 -12.46 2.54 18.83
N GLY A 102 -13.14 3.14 17.86
CA GLY A 102 -13.17 4.59 17.66
C GLY A 102 -11.89 5.16 17.06
N ARG A 103 -11.00 4.32 16.51
CA ARG A 103 -9.68 4.73 15.98
C ARG A 103 -9.64 4.68 14.45
N PRO A 104 -8.95 5.63 13.78
CA PRO A 104 -8.68 5.53 12.36
C PRO A 104 -7.61 4.47 12.08
N MET A 105 -7.79 3.73 10.98
CA MET A 105 -6.76 2.81 10.47
C MET A 105 -5.57 3.56 9.85
N PHE A 106 -5.85 4.72 9.26
CA PHE A 106 -4.88 5.52 8.52
C PHE A 106 -4.57 6.83 9.23
N TYR A 107 -3.51 7.48 8.80
CA TYR A 107 -3.06 8.74 9.37
C TYR A 107 -4.01 9.88 8.97
N GLU A 108 -5.00 10.11 9.83
CA GLU A 108 -5.93 11.23 9.78
C GLU A 108 -5.24 12.51 10.26
N ASN A 109 -4.30 13.01 9.46
CA ASN A 109 -3.52 14.20 9.79
C ASN A 109 -4.47 15.40 9.99
N PRO A 110 -4.45 16.08 11.15
CA PRO A 110 -5.39 17.17 11.44
C PRO A 110 -5.24 18.39 10.53
N SER A 111 -4.21 18.43 9.68
CA SER A 111 -3.90 19.53 8.80
C SER A 111 -3.30 19.04 7.48
N ILE A 112 -3.68 19.64 6.36
CA ILE A 112 -3.03 19.45 5.07
C ILE A 112 -1.83 20.40 4.99
N LYS A 113 -0.69 19.96 5.53
CA LYS A 113 0.60 20.66 5.42
C LYS A 113 1.36 20.13 4.22
N LYS A 114 1.73 21.04 3.32
CA LYS A 114 2.41 20.69 2.08
C LYS A 114 3.92 20.80 2.25
N ALA A 115 4.64 19.80 1.77
CA ALA A 115 6.09 19.74 1.70
C ALA A 115 6.55 19.48 0.27
N ASP A 116 7.80 19.85 -0.04
CA ASP A 116 8.39 19.73 -1.37
C ASP A 116 8.96 18.32 -1.60
N VAL A 117 8.05 17.35 -1.76
CA VAL A 117 8.37 15.90 -1.78
C VAL A 117 7.91 15.23 -3.08
N ALA A 118 6.76 15.62 -3.63
CA ALA A 118 6.20 14.95 -4.79
C ALA A 118 6.92 15.29 -6.10
N TYR A 119 6.55 14.55 -7.14
CA TYR A 119 7.09 14.73 -8.49
C TYR A 119 6.96 16.18 -8.99
N ARG A 120 5.81 16.82 -8.70
CA ARG A 120 5.54 18.24 -8.98
C ARG A 120 5.89 19.17 -7.83
N GLY A 121 6.51 18.70 -6.76
CA GLY A 121 6.84 19.46 -5.56
C GLY A 121 5.84 19.25 -4.43
N ALA A 122 4.73 20.00 -4.42
CA ALA A 122 3.72 19.92 -3.35
C ALA A 122 3.19 18.49 -3.10
N TRP A 123 3.25 18.07 -1.84
CA TRP A 123 2.80 16.79 -1.31
C TRP A 123 2.36 16.94 0.14
N ALA A 124 1.46 16.11 0.66
CA ALA A 124 1.04 16.15 2.05
C ALA A 124 0.83 14.74 2.64
N ALA A 125 1.13 14.59 3.93
CA ALA A 125 1.12 13.31 4.63
C ALA A 125 -0.24 13.01 5.26
N PHE A 126 -1.06 12.18 4.62
CA PHE A 126 -2.31 11.68 5.20
C PHE A 126 -2.83 10.47 4.45
N GLY A 127 -3.59 9.63 5.15
CA GLY A 127 -4.42 8.62 4.53
C GLY A 127 -3.67 7.64 3.63
N ILE A 128 -4.31 7.28 2.51
CA ILE A 128 -3.71 6.49 1.43
C ILE A 128 -3.58 7.33 0.16
N GLU A 129 -2.40 7.28 -0.44
CA GLU A 129 -2.11 7.81 -1.77
C GLU A 129 -1.96 6.67 -2.80
N PHE A 130 -2.66 6.81 -3.94
CA PHE A 130 -2.59 5.88 -5.05
C PHE A 130 -1.58 6.35 -6.10
N ASN A 131 -0.45 5.64 -6.25
CA ASN A 131 0.64 6.08 -7.12
C ASN A 131 0.65 5.37 -8.47
N PHE A 132 0.22 6.08 -9.52
CA PHE A 132 0.31 5.67 -10.91
C PHE A 132 0.36 6.91 -11.82
N PRO A 133 1.15 6.90 -12.92
CA PRO A 133 2.15 5.91 -13.31
C PRO A 133 3.54 6.20 -12.72
N VAL A 134 3.62 7.10 -11.73
CA VAL A 134 4.82 7.49 -10.98
C VAL A 134 4.46 7.74 -9.52
N SER A 135 5.48 7.89 -8.66
CA SER A 135 5.34 8.26 -7.25
C SER A 135 6.27 9.43 -6.88
N HIS A 136 5.87 10.35 -6.01
CA HIS A 136 4.47 10.58 -5.63
C HIS A 136 3.66 11.06 -6.84
N ASN A 137 2.42 10.61 -6.95
CA ASN A 137 1.57 10.78 -8.14
C ASN A 137 1.55 12.24 -8.62
N TRP A 138 1.58 12.48 -9.94
CA TRP A 138 1.42 13.82 -10.52
C TRP A 138 0.14 14.54 -10.07
N VAL A 139 -0.91 13.81 -9.70
CA VAL A 139 -2.16 14.39 -9.20
C VAL A 139 -2.34 14.28 -7.69
N THR A 140 -1.32 13.89 -6.92
CA THR A 140 -1.37 13.70 -5.43
C THR A 140 -2.06 14.85 -4.69
N VAL A 141 -1.84 16.11 -5.11
CA VAL A 141 -2.52 17.29 -4.54
C VAL A 141 -3.39 18.05 -5.55
N SER A 142 -3.98 17.34 -6.52
CA SER A 142 -4.85 17.90 -7.57
C SER A 142 -6.20 17.19 -7.62
N PRO A 143 -7.27 17.82 -8.11
CA PRO A 143 -8.55 17.15 -8.27
C PRO A 143 -8.47 15.94 -9.21
N VAL A 144 -9.24 14.90 -8.89
CA VAL A 144 -9.39 13.67 -9.70
C VAL A 144 -10.86 13.40 -9.98
N ASP A 145 -11.12 12.54 -10.97
CA ASP A 145 -12.47 12.11 -11.29
C ASP A 145 -12.97 11.13 -10.22
N PHE A 146 -14.28 11.15 -9.95
CA PHE A 146 -14.90 10.24 -8.99
C PHE A 146 -16.33 9.85 -9.36
N ALA A 147 -16.75 8.70 -8.84
CA ALA A 147 -18.12 8.23 -8.83
C ALA A 147 -18.40 7.51 -7.51
N PHE A 148 -19.66 7.43 -7.10
CA PHE A 148 -20.02 6.66 -5.91
C PHE A 148 -21.46 6.14 -6.02
N GLY A 149 -21.75 5.01 -5.40
CA GLY A 149 -23.06 4.38 -5.53
C GLY A 149 -23.26 3.13 -4.69
N LYS A 150 -24.52 2.71 -4.60
CA LYS A 150 -24.89 1.42 -3.98
C LYS A 150 -24.91 0.33 -5.03
N LYS A 151 -24.60 -0.90 -4.62
CA LYS A 151 -24.61 -2.10 -5.45
C LYS A 151 -25.82 -2.98 -5.11
N ALA A 152 -26.18 -3.87 -6.05
CA ALA A 152 -27.33 -4.77 -5.90
C ALA A 152 -27.15 -5.78 -4.75
N ASP A 153 -25.91 -6.09 -4.37
CA ASP A 153 -25.56 -6.99 -3.25
C ASP A 153 -25.63 -6.32 -1.87
N GLY A 154 -26.08 -5.06 -1.80
CA GLY A 154 -26.17 -4.28 -0.57
C GLY A 154 -24.87 -3.58 -0.16
N SER A 155 -23.75 -3.81 -0.85
CA SER A 155 -22.53 -3.04 -0.68
C SER A 155 -22.67 -1.63 -1.29
N ALA A 156 -21.72 -0.76 -0.96
CA ALA A 156 -21.57 0.53 -1.64
C ALA A 156 -20.10 0.79 -1.94
N SER A 157 -19.85 1.66 -2.90
CA SER A 157 -18.50 2.01 -3.30
C SER A 157 -18.31 3.49 -3.61
N VAL A 158 -17.06 3.92 -3.45
CA VAL A 158 -16.50 5.16 -3.97
C VAL A 158 -15.40 4.78 -4.94
N GLN A 159 -15.46 5.29 -6.16
CA GLN A 159 -14.40 5.18 -7.15
C GLN A 159 -13.73 6.53 -7.34
N VAL A 160 -12.41 6.54 -7.36
CA VAL A 160 -11.59 7.68 -7.78
C VAL A 160 -10.67 7.25 -8.92
N GLY A 161 -10.24 8.19 -9.74
CA GLY A 161 -9.30 7.89 -10.81
C GLY A 161 -8.90 9.12 -11.61
N ASN A 162 -7.90 8.95 -12.47
CA ASN A 162 -7.46 10.00 -13.36
C ASN A 162 -6.97 9.40 -14.68
N VAL A 163 -7.23 10.12 -15.77
CA VAL A 163 -6.48 9.98 -17.01
C VAL A 163 -5.36 11.01 -17.00
N ASP A 164 -4.12 10.53 -16.94
CA ASP A 164 -2.97 11.41 -16.84
C ASP A 164 -2.73 12.16 -18.17
N ARG A 165 -2.11 13.34 -18.11
CA ARG A 165 -1.87 14.18 -19.30
C ARG A 165 -0.53 13.95 -19.97
N VAL A 166 0.35 13.13 -19.38
CA VAL A 166 1.71 12.90 -19.88
C VAL A 166 1.69 11.75 -20.90
N TYR A 167 1.03 10.66 -20.54
CA TYR A 167 0.90 9.43 -21.33
C TYR A 167 -0.55 9.13 -21.75
N GLY A 168 -1.55 9.75 -21.12
CA GLY A 168 -2.95 9.42 -21.40
C GLY A 168 -3.40 8.07 -20.81
N MET A 169 -2.59 7.50 -19.91
CA MET A 169 -2.96 6.28 -19.19
C MET A 169 -3.97 6.61 -18.11
N GLN A 170 -4.72 5.60 -17.69
CA GLN A 170 -5.77 5.73 -16.71
C GLN A 170 -5.51 4.81 -15.53
N TRP A 171 -5.72 5.34 -14.33
CA TRP A 171 -5.90 4.52 -13.14
C TRP A 171 -7.28 4.77 -12.53
N THR A 172 -7.85 3.73 -11.95
CA THR A 172 -9.05 3.82 -11.11
C THR A 172 -8.89 2.94 -9.88
N VAL A 173 -9.33 3.44 -8.73
CA VAL A 173 -9.44 2.69 -7.48
C VAL A 173 -10.89 2.73 -7.03
N GLU A 174 -11.52 1.56 -6.91
CA GLU A 174 -12.85 1.41 -6.31
C GLU A 174 -12.71 0.90 -4.88
N LEU A 175 -13.12 1.73 -3.92
CA LEU A 175 -13.18 1.44 -2.49
C LEU A 175 -14.58 0.92 -2.14
N ILE A 176 -14.66 -0.24 -1.49
CA ILE A 176 -15.92 -0.96 -1.27
C ILE A 176 -16.06 -1.33 0.21
N LEU A 177 -17.24 -1.06 0.77
CA LEU A 177 -17.67 -1.60 2.06
C LEU A 177 -18.86 -2.51 1.86
N ARG A 178 -18.85 -3.63 2.58
CA ARG A 178 -19.92 -4.64 2.55
C ARG A 178 -20.69 -4.63 3.87
N PRO A 179 -21.98 -5.00 3.87
CA PRO A 179 -22.71 -5.22 5.11
C PRO A 179 -21.99 -6.22 6.01
N ARG A 180 -21.98 -5.95 7.33
CA ARG A 180 -21.44 -6.88 8.34
C ARG A 180 -19.96 -7.26 8.14
N SER A 181 -19.13 -6.33 7.65
CA SER A 181 -17.70 -6.59 7.47
C SER A 181 -16.82 -5.44 7.96
N THR A 182 -15.69 -5.78 8.59
CA THR A 182 -14.64 -4.83 8.98
C THR A 182 -13.57 -4.65 7.90
N VAL A 183 -13.80 -5.12 6.68
CA VAL A 183 -12.83 -5.04 5.58
C VAL A 183 -13.17 -3.89 4.66
N LEU A 184 -12.18 -3.04 4.41
CA LEU A 184 -12.17 -2.14 3.26
C LEU A 184 -11.53 -2.87 2.09
N GLU A 185 -12.32 -3.13 1.05
CA GLU A 185 -11.85 -3.73 -0.21
C GLU A 185 -11.49 -2.61 -1.20
N GLU A 186 -10.34 -2.72 -1.84
CA GLU A 186 -9.90 -1.82 -2.91
C GLU A 186 -9.73 -2.63 -4.19
N ARG A 187 -10.33 -2.17 -5.29
CA ARG A 187 -10.14 -2.74 -6.63
C ARG A 187 -9.45 -1.75 -7.52
N VAL A 188 -8.28 -2.13 -8.02
CA VAL A 188 -7.43 -1.27 -8.83
C VAL A 188 -7.47 -1.71 -10.28
N THR A 189 -7.59 -0.75 -11.19
CA THR A 189 -7.39 -0.97 -12.63
C THR A 189 -6.42 0.06 -13.18
N LEU A 190 -5.37 -0.43 -13.83
CA LEU A 190 -4.33 0.35 -14.51
C LEU A 190 -4.45 0.09 -16.00
N ASN A 191 -4.62 1.13 -16.81
CA ASN A 191 -5.00 0.98 -18.21
C ASN A 191 -4.17 1.89 -19.12
N ASN A 192 -3.45 1.30 -20.07
CA ASN A 192 -2.84 2.05 -21.16
C ASN A 192 -3.86 2.23 -22.30
N ARG A 193 -4.42 3.43 -22.39
CA ARG A 193 -5.44 3.78 -23.38
C ARG A 193 -4.86 4.16 -24.74
N SER A 194 -3.54 4.17 -24.90
CA SER A 194 -2.87 4.62 -26.12
C SER A 194 -2.50 3.45 -27.04
N ASP A 195 -1.99 3.79 -28.22
CA ASP A 195 -1.50 2.84 -29.24
C ASP A 195 0.01 2.56 -29.14
N VAL A 196 0.67 3.06 -28.08
CA VAL A 196 2.09 2.85 -27.81
C VAL A 196 2.29 2.35 -26.38
N ARG A 197 3.38 1.62 -26.11
CA ARG A 197 3.70 1.22 -24.74
C ARG A 197 4.16 2.43 -23.93
N HIS A 198 3.85 2.45 -22.64
CA HIS A 198 4.35 3.46 -21.70
C HIS A 198 4.95 2.80 -20.46
N ARG A 199 5.91 3.48 -19.82
CA ARG A 199 6.37 3.07 -18.49
C ARG A 199 5.24 3.23 -17.49
N PHE A 200 5.16 2.32 -16.52
CA PHE A 200 4.23 2.46 -15.41
C PHE A 200 4.82 1.98 -14.09
N TYR A 201 4.13 2.37 -13.04
CA TYR A 201 4.46 2.16 -11.64
C TYR A 201 3.15 1.91 -10.88
N TRP A 202 3.19 1.09 -9.85
CA TRP A 202 2.11 1.02 -8.86
C TRP A 202 2.67 0.79 -7.47
N TRP A 203 2.39 1.74 -6.57
CA TRP A 203 2.48 1.54 -5.13
C TRP A 203 1.31 2.23 -4.43
N ASN A 204 0.60 1.47 -3.61
CA ASN A 204 -0.43 1.95 -2.72
C ASN A 204 0.23 2.40 -1.42
N ASN A 205 0.29 3.70 -1.16
CA ASN A 205 1.05 4.27 -0.04
C ASN A 205 0.13 4.67 1.11
N ALA A 206 0.04 3.86 2.17
CA ALA A 206 -0.81 4.13 3.32
C ALA A 206 -0.01 4.68 4.50
N GLY A 207 -0.26 5.93 4.87
CA GLY A 207 0.19 6.50 6.14
C GLY A 207 -0.62 5.92 7.30
N VAL A 208 0.06 5.47 8.35
CA VAL A 208 -0.52 4.97 9.60
C VAL A 208 0.10 5.73 10.76
N GLN A 209 -0.74 6.33 11.62
CA GLN A 209 -0.25 7.02 12.81
C GLN A 209 0.45 6.04 13.75
N VAL A 210 1.57 6.45 14.32
CA VAL A 210 2.36 5.62 15.26
C VAL A 210 2.77 6.38 16.50
N TRP A 211 3.20 5.60 17.49
CA TRP A 211 3.85 6.02 18.73
C TRP A 211 5.20 5.32 18.84
N ASP A 212 6.00 5.71 19.84
CA ASP A 212 7.33 5.16 20.08
C ASP A 212 7.33 3.63 20.27
N ASP A 213 6.26 3.08 20.83
CA ASP A 213 6.08 1.65 21.10
C ASP A 213 5.38 0.88 19.97
N SER A 214 4.95 1.57 18.90
CA SER A 214 4.35 0.95 17.72
C SER A 214 5.30 -0.06 17.09
N ARG A 215 4.73 -1.16 16.60
CA ARG A 215 5.44 -2.31 16.09
C ARG A 215 5.13 -2.57 14.63
N ILE A 216 6.18 -2.67 13.81
CA ILE A 216 6.12 -3.03 12.40
C ILE A 216 6.02 -4.56 12.30
N GLN A 217 4.89 -5.04 11.76
CA GLN A 217 4.58 -6.47 11.69
C GLN A 217 4.54 -6.93 10.23
N TYR A 218 5.74 -7.15 9.71
CA TYR A 218 6.00 -7.69 8.39
C TYR A 218 6.60 -9.08 8.57
N PRO A 219 5.99 -10.13 8.02
CA PRO A 219 6.50 -11.49 8.15
C PRO A 219 7.68 -11.71 7.19
N MET A 220 8.81 -11.03 7.45
CA MET A 220 10.04 -11.13 6.68
C MET A 220 11.25 -11.38 7.60
N ARG A 221 12.30 -12.00 7.05
CA ARG A 221 13.61 -12.16 7.72
C ARG A 221 14.70 -11.30 7.12
N PHE A 222 14.45 -10.76 5.93
CA PHE A 222 15.39 -9.94 5.19
C PHE A 222 14.64 -8.79 4.55
N ALA A 223 15.33 -7.67 4.42
CA ALA A 223 14.82 -6.51 3.71
C ALA A 223 15.88 -5.98 2.74
N ALA A 224 15.43 -5.37 1.65
CA ALA A 224 16.29 -4.73 0.67
C ALA A 224 16.19 -3.20 0.76
N SER A 225 17.30 -2.51 0.48
CA SER A 225 17.36 -1.05 0.40
C SER A 225 16.89 -0.51 -0.97
N HIS A 226 16.75 0.81 -1.05
CA HIS A 226 16.44 1.52 -2.31
C HIS A 226 17.41 1.14 -3.44
N GLY A 227 16.86 0.97 -4.65
CA GLY A 227 17.60 0.50 -5.82
C GLY A 227 18.06 -0.96 -5.73
N PHE A 228 17.61 -1.72 -4.71
CA PHE A 228 18.08 -3.07 -4.42
C PHE A 228 19.61 -3.13 -4.26
N ARG A 229 20.20 -2.11 -3.62
CA ARG A 229 21.67 -2.01 -3.48
C ARG A 229 22.23 -2.95 -2.43
N GLU A 230 21.44 -3.23 -1.40
CA GLU A 230 21.85 -4.05 -0.25
C GLU A 230 20.66 -4.86 0.26
N VAL A 231 20.92 -6.09 0.70
CA VAL A 231 19.99 -6.94 1.43
C VAL A 231 20.51 -7.14 2.84
N GLN A 232 19.68 -6.88 3.85
CA GLN A 232 20.07 -6.95 5.25
C GLN A 232 19.10 -7.83 6.07
N PRO A 233 19.55 -8.40 7.21
CA PRO A 233 18.65 -9.06 8.16
C PRO A 233 17.55 -8.12 8.67
N TRP A 234 16.39 -8.69 9.00
CA TRP A 234 15.27 -7.99 9.62
C TRP A 234 14.67 -8.83 10.76
N PRO A 235 14.18 -8.22 11.86
CA PRO A 235 14.20 -6.78 12.16
C PRO A 235 15.45 -6.34 12.95
N ILE A 236 16.26 -7.28 13.41
CA ILE A 236 17.42 -7.00 14.27
C ILE A 236 18.64 -6.69 13.40
N GLU A 237 19.19 -5.49 13.56
CA GLU A 237 20.43 -5.06 12.93
C GLU A 237 21.65 -5.74 13.57
N SER A 238 22.82 -5.61 12.93
CA SER A 238 24.07 -6.21 13.41
C SER A 238 24.53 -5.72 14.79
N ASP A 239 24.08 -4.53 15.21
CA ASP A 239 24.36 -3.95 16.54
C ASP A 239 23.26 -4.26 17.57
N GLY A 240 22.28 -5.10 17.22
CA GLY A 240 21.18 -5.50 18.10
C GLY A 240 19.99 -4.54 18.12
N ASN A 241 20.03 -3.46 17.34
CA ASN A 241 18.90 -2.53 17.23
C ASN A 241 17.71 -3.20 16.52
N ASP A 242 16.52 -3.11 17.12
CA ASP A 242 15.31 -3.75 16.60
C ASP A 242 14.45 -2.75 15.82
N LEU A 243 14.52 -2.80 14.49
CA LEU A 243 13.76 -1.93 13.58
C LEU A 243 12.28 -2.32 13.47
N SER A 244 11.82 -3.34 14.20
CA SER A 244 10.39 -3.57 14.33
C SER A 244 9.73 -2.58 15.29
N ILE A 245 10.49 -1.79 16.07
CA ILE A 245 9.95 -0.84 17.05
C ILE A 245 10.26 0.59 16.63
N VAL A 246 9.25 1.44 16.46
CA VAL A 246 9.39 2.78 15.87
C VAL A 246 10.39 3.69 16.61
N LYS A 247 10.44 3.65 17.96
CA LYS A 247 11.43 4.44 18.72
C LYS A 247 12.89 4.13 18.37
N ASN A 248 13.16 2.94 17.84
CA ASN A 248 14.51 2.46 17.54
C ASN A 248 15.00 2.93 16.16
N HIS A 249 14.17 3.64 15.38
CA HIS A 249 14.53 4.17 14.07
C HIS A 249 15.43 5.41 14.19
N THR A 250 16.59 5.30 14.83
CA THR A 250 17.43 6.43 15.27
C THR A 250 18.63 6.72 14.36
N LYS A 251 18.69 6.08 13.18
CA LYS A 251 19.82 6.14 12.23
C LYS A 251 19.37 6.72 10.88
N GLY A 252 18.50 7.71 10.91
CA GLY A 252 17.84 8.27 9.73
C GLY A 252 16.58 7.51 9.31
N PRO A 253 16.05 7.84 8.12
CA PRO A 253 14.84 7.23 7.59
C PRO A 253 14.99 5.71 7.41
N VAL A 254 13.98 4.97 7.85
CA VAL A 254 13.88 3.55 7.52
C VAL A 254 13.13 3.43 6.20
N SER A 255 13.78 2.88 5.18
CA SER A 255 13.18 2.66 3.86
C SER A 255 13.56 1.29 3.33
N LEU A 256 12.66 0.33 3.55
CA LEU A 256 13.00 -1.08 3.37
C LEU A 256 11.89 -1.83 2.64
N PHE A 257 12.31 -2.70 1.74
CA PHE A 257 11.44 -3.55 0.91
C PHE A 257 11.50 -4.99 1.41
N VAL A 258 10.37 -5.68 1.47
CA VAL A 258 10.34 -7.11 1.82
C VAL A 258 11.20 -7.91 0.85
N HIS A 259 12.06 -8.77 1.40
CA HIS A 259 12.87 -9.70 0.61
C HIS A 259 12.75 -11.14 1.16
N GLY A 260 12.54 -12.11 0.26
CA GLY A 260 12.50 -13.53 0.64
C GLY A 260 11.26 -13.95 1.44
N SER A 261 10.13 -13.27 1.29
CA SER A 261 8.84 -13.65 1.89
C SER A 261 7.71 -13.58 0.86
N ARG A 262 6.87 -14.60 0.82
CA ARG A 262 5.64 -14.66 -0.01
C ARG A 262 4.36 -14.43 0.77
N GLU A 263 4.49 -13.96 1.99
CA GLU A 263 3.34 -13.74 2.85
C GLU A 263 2.44 -12.62 2.29
N PRO A 264 1.12 -12.83 2.28
CA PRO A 264 0.17 -11.94 1.62
C PRO A 264 -0.21 -10.71 2.46
N PHE A 265 0.41 -10.50 3.63
CA PHE A 265 0.02 -9.44 4.55
C PHE A 265 1.20 -8.66 5.14
N MET A 266 0.90 -7.46 5.63
CA MET A 266 1.77 -6.62 6.46
C MET A 266 0.91 -5.74 7.36
N GLY A 267 1.46 -5.21 8.43
CA GLY A 267 0.72 -4.28 9.26
C GLY A 267 1.55 -3.56 10.30
N VAL A 268 0.85 -2.74 11.07
CA VAL A 268 1.36 -2.03 12.24
C VAL A 268 0.46 -2.35 13.42
N TRP A 269 1.07 -2.70 14.55
CA TRP A 269 0.39 -2.86 15.83
C TRP A 269 0.80 -1.73 16.77
N ASN A 270 -0.18 -1.12 17.43
CA ASN A 270 0.01 0.00 18.34
C ASN A 270 -0.37 -0.43 19.77
N PRO A 271 0.60 -0.86 20.60
CA PRO A 271 0.31 -1.23 21.98
C PRO A 271 -0.32 -0.07 22.77
N HIS A 272 0.11 1.17 22.50
CA HIS A 272 -0.44 2.40 23.09
C HIS A 272 -1.97 2.51 23.03
N THR A 273 -2.57 2.10 21.92
CA THR A 273 -4.03 2.17 21.71
C THR A 273 -4.70 0.80 21.73
N ASN A 274 -3.93 -0.28 21.86
CA ASN A 274 -4.37 -1.67 21.71
C ASN A 274 -5.09 -1.93 20.37
N THR A 275 -4.65 -1.25 19.31
CA THR A 275 -5.20 -1.38 17.95
C THR A 275 -4.10 -1.57 16.91
N GLY A 276 -4.47 -1.95 15.70
CA GLY A 276 -3.54 -2.01 14.57
C GLY A 276 -4.26 -1.89 13.24
N THR A 277 -3.45 -1.83 12.19
CA THR A 277 -3.90 -1.80 10.79
C THR A 277 -3.13 -2.84 10.00
N VAL A 278 -3.85 -3.60 9.18
CA VAL A 278 -3.28 -4.64 8.35
C VAL A 278 -3.70 -4.44 6.90
N HIS A 279 -2.73 -4.59 6.01
CA HIS A 279 -2.92 -4.82 4.59
C HIS A 279 -2.89 -6.32 4.28
N PHE A 280 -3.76 -6.75 3.38
CA PHE A 280 -3.73 -8.07 2.77
C PHE A 280 -3.92 -7.94 1.26
N ALA A 281 -3.14 -8.69 0.47
CA ALA A 281 -3.35 -8.87 -0.97
C ALA A 281 -2.81 -10.23 -1.40
N ASP A 282 -3.41 -10.82 -2.44
CA ASP A 282 -2.88 -12.05 -3.03
C ASP A 282 -1.46 -11.79 -3.54
N PHE A 283 -0.50 -12.57 -3.03
CA PHE A 283 0.91 -12.45 -3.40
C PHE A 283 1.14 -12.58 -4.90
N ALA A 284 0.35 -13.40 -5.60
CA ALA A 284 0.48 -13.58 -7.05
C ALA A 284 0.06 -12.34 -7.84
N GLN A 285 -0.76 -11.46 -7.26
CA GLN A 285 -1.24 -10.23 -7.88
C GLN A 285 -0.44 -9.00 -7.44
N LEU A 286 -0.10 -8.91 -6.15
CA LEU A 286 0.56 -7.75 -5.55
C LEU A 286 1.63 -8.19 -4.53
N PRO A 287 2.82 -8.62 -5.01
CA PRO A 287 3.80 -9.29 -4.17
C PRO A 287 4.56 -8.34 -3.25
N ALA A 288 4.80 -7.10 -3.68
CA ALA A 288 5.80 -6.24 -3.06
C ALA A 288 5.21 -5.44 -1.89
N LYS A 289 6.05 -5.23 -0.89
CA LYS A 289 5.71 -4.55 0.36
C LYS A 289 6.88 -3.68 0.78
N LYS A 290 6.60 -2.47 1.25
CA LYS A 290 7.59 -1.49 1.72
C LYS A 290 7.15 -0.93 3.07
N ILE A 291 8.14 -0.67 3.93
CA ILE A 291 7.99 0.20 5.09
C ILE A 291 8.81 1.47 4.85
N TRP A 292 8.21 2.63 5.12
CA TRP A 292 8.90 3.91 5.22
C TRP A 292 8.62 4.59 6.55
N SER A 293 9.65 5.20 7.14
CA SER A 293 9.51 6.14 8.25
C SER A 293 10.58 7.21 8.17
N TRP A 294 10.26 8.42 8.62
CA TRP A 294 11.22 9.53 8.70
C TRP A 294 12.34 9.32 9.73
N GLY A 295 12.17 8.37 10.65
CA GLY A 295 13.04 8.18 11.80
C GLY A 295 12.47 8.76 13.10
N SER A 296 13.17 8.45 14.18
CA SER A 296 12.96 8.91 15.55
C SER A 296 14.22 9.64 16.08
N ASP A 297 15.16 9.96 15.19
CA ASP A 297 16.26 10.87 15.44
C ASP A 297 15.83 12.35 15.28
N ALA A 298 16.76 13.28 15.49
CA ALA A 298 16.45 14.72 15.47
C ALA A 298 15.82 15.17 14.14
N ASP A 299 16.37 14.72 13.01
CA ASP A 299 15.86 15.05 11.68
C ASP A 299 14.46 14.46 11.45
N GLY A 300 14.24 13.19 11.82
CA GLY A 300 12.93 12.55 11.74
C GLY A 300 11.87 13.21 12.62
N LEU A 301 12.25 13.74 13.79
CA LEU A 301 11.37 14.49 14.67
C LEU A 301 10.98 15.85 14.09
N ASP A 302 11.86 16.50 13.33
CA ASP A 302 11.55 17.76 12.65
C ASP A 302 10.54 17.57 11.51
N TRP A 303 10.57 16.42 10.81
CA TRP A 303 9.55 16.06 9.83
C TRP A 303 8.14 15.97 10.41
N ARG A 304 7.99 15.58 11.69
CA ARG A 304 6.67 15.56 12.37
C ARG A 304 6.06 16.97 12.43
N LYS A 305 6.89 17.99 12.67
CA LYS A 305 6.47 19.41 12.73
C LYS A 305 6.20 19.98 11.34
N ALA A 306 7.02 19.58 10.36
CA ALA A 306 6.88 20.00 8.97
C ALA A 306 5.57 19.50 8.36
N LEU A 307 5.17 18.27 8.68
CA LEU A 307 4.03 17.59 8.06
C LEU A 307 2.74 17.61 8.87
N SER A 308 2.76 18.00 10.15
CA SER A 308 1.54 18.08 10.97
C SER A 308 1.52 19.27 11.93
N ASP A 309 0.32 19.67 12.38
CA ASP A 309 0.14 20.74 13.37
C ASP A 309 0.17 20.26 14.83
N ASN A 310 0.06 18.94 15.05
CA ASN A 310 0.06 18.31 16.38
C ASN A 310 1.32 17.49 16.67
N ASN A 311 2.34 17.57 15.79
CA ASN A 311 3.59 16.82 15.89
C ASN A 311 3.42 15.29 15.93
N SER A 312 2.33 14.75 15.37
CA SER A 312 2.14 13.30 15.34
C SER A 312 3.14 12.61 14.42
N ALA A 313 3.50 11.40 14.81
CA ALA A 313 4.31 10.51 13.99
C ALA A 313 3.41 9.61 13.14
N TYR A 314 3.92 9.24 11.97
CA TYR A 314 3.32 8.23 11.12
C TYR A 314 4.42 7.40 10.46
N VAL A 315 4.08 6.19 10.04
CA VAL A 315 4.87 5.39 9.11
C VAL A 315 4.05 5.15 7.86
N GLU A 316 4.72 4.79 6.77
CA GLU A 316 4.09 4.41 5.51
C GLU A 316 4.25 2.92 5.31
N ILE A 317 3.13 2.21 5.25
CA ILE A 317 3.08 0.82 4.84
C ILE A 317 2.55 0.77 3.41
N GLN A 318 3.33 0.21 2.49
CA GLN A 318 3.05 0.33 1.07
C GLN A 318 3.05 -1.01 0.37
N ALA A 319 2.11 -1.22 -0.55
CA ALA A 319 2.00 -2.43 -1.35
C ALA A 319 2.19 -2.10 -2.84
N GLY A 320 2.88 -2.96 -3.59
CA GLY A 320 3.28 -2.64 -4.96
C GLY A 320 3.45 -3.84 -5.87
N LEU A 321 3.50 -3.56 -7.18
CA LEU A 321 3.69 -4.59 -8.22
C LEU A 321 5.18 -4.95 -8.42
N PHE A 322 6.08 -4.04 -8.07
CA PHE A 322 7.50 -4.12 -8.43
C PHE A 322 8.38 -4.33 -7.21
N ARG A 323 9.57 -4.93 -7.42
CA ARG A 323 10.54 -5.24 -6.36
C ARG A 323 10.87 -4.04 -5.46
N ASN A 324 10.95 -2.83 -6.01
CA ASN A 324 11.20 -1.59 -5.29
C ASN A 324 10.57 -0.38 -6.01
N GLN A 325 10.78 0.83 -5.49
CA GLN A 325 10.21 2.06 -6.06
C GLN A 325 11.01 2.66 -7.24
N GLU A 326 12.17 2.09 -7.57
CA GLU A 326 12.95 2.46 -8.76
C GLU A 326 12.63 1.57 -9.97
N THR A 327 11.88 0.49 -9.76
CA THR A 327 11.55 -0.47 -10.81
C THR A 327 10.23 -0.09 -11.48
N TYR A 328 10.26 0.00 -12.80
CA TYR A 328 9.12 0.29 -13.66
C TYR A 328 8.90 -0.88 -14.62
N GLY A 329 7.66 -1.05 -15.06
CA GLY A 329 7.30 -1.95 -16.16
C GLY A 329 6.88 -1.17 -17.39
N PHE A 330 6.75 -1.85 -18.52
CA PHE A 330 5.99 -1.35 -19.65
C PHE A 330 4.56 -1.86 -19.58
N LEU A 331 3.59 -0.96 -19.75
CA LEU A 331 2.20 -1.31 -20.01
C LEU A 331 2.00 -1.22 -21.52
N GLU A 332 1.73 -2.36 -22.15
CA GLU A 332 1.61 -2.48 -23.60
C GLU A 332 0.39 -1.70 -24.14
N PRO A 333 0.34 -1.38 -25.45
CA PRO A 333 -0.81 -0.70 -26.04
C PRO A 333 -2.11 -1.42 -25.70
N ARG A 334 -3.12 -0.66 -25.26
CA ARG A 334 -4.45 -1.19 -24.90
C ARG A 334 -4.46 -2.23 -23.76
N GLN A 335 -3.35 -2.42 -23.05
CA GLN A 335 -3.27 -3.35 -21.94
C GLN A 335 -3.90 -2.77 -20.68
N ALA A 336 -4.63 -3.62 -19.95
CA ALA A 336 -5.11 -3.33 -18.62
C ALA A 336 -4.60 -4.38 -17.61
N ILE A 337 -4.24 -3.93 -16.41
CA ILE A 337 -3.90 -4.75 -15.25
C ILE A 337 -4.94 -4.47 -14.17
N SER A 338 -5.39 -5.50 -13.45
CA SER A 338 -6.31 -5.32 -12.32
C SER A 338 -6.00 -6.31 -11.20
N PHE A 339 -6.14 -5.84 -9.97
CA PHE A 339 -5.87 -6.60 -8.74
C PHE A 339 -6.70 -6.01 -7.59
N SER A 340 -6.73 -6.70 -6.46
CA SER A 340 -7.46 -6.27 -5.27
C SER A 340 -6.55 -6.20 -4.05
N GLU A 341 -6.83 -5.21 -3.20
CA GLU A 341 -6.16 -4.97 -1.94
C GLU A 341 -7.20 -4.87 -0.83
N TYR A 342 -6.81 -5.19 0.40
CA TYR A 342 -7.73 -5.24 1.52
C TYR A 342 -7.09 -4.64 2.75
N TRP A 343 -7.82 -3.75 3.42
CA TRP A 343 -7.41 -3.17 4.69
C TRP A 343 -8.36 -3.61 5.79
N MET A 344 -7.78 -4.03 6.91
CA MET A 344 -8.53 -4.45 8.08
C MET A 344 -7.92 -3.90 9.36
N PRO A 345 -8.76 -3.41 10.28
CA PRO A 345 -8.35 -2.98 11.61
C PRO A 345 -8.14 -4.19 12.53
N VAL A 346 -7.26 -4.04 13.52
CA VAL A 346 -6.95 -5.06 14.56
C VAL A 346 -7.23 -4.47 15.93
N ARG A 347 -7.78 -5.25 16.87
CA ARG A 347 -8.15 -4.82 18.24
C ARG A 347 -7.78 -5.87 19.26
N ASP A 348 -7.22 -5.43 20.37
CA ASP A 348 -7.15 -6.16 21.64
C ASP A 348 -6.51 -7.58 21.60
N ILE A 349 -5.84 -7.95 20.51
CA ILE A 349 -5.18 -9.27 20.37
C ILE A 349 -3.67 -9.22 20.61
N GLY A 350 -3.10 -8.04 20.92
CA GLY A 350 -1.71 -7.89 21.35
C GLY A 350 -0.64 -7.98 20.25
N GLY A 351 -1.03 -7.98 18.97
CA GLY A 351 -0.11 -8.10 17.83
C GLY A 351 -0.78 -8.71 16.60
N ILE A 352 0.02 -9.08 15.60
CA ILE A 352 -0.41 -9.66 14.33
C ILE A 352 0.56 -10.81 14.02
N SER A 353 0.06 -12.04 14.02
CA SER A 353 0.83 -13.22 13.60
C SER A 353 0.41 -13.71 12.21
N ARG A 354 -0.86 -13.55 11.83
CA ARG A 354 -1.36 -13.87 10.49
C ARG A 354 -2.61 -13.05 10.20
N ALA A 355 -2.75 -12.61 8.97
CA ALA A 355 -3.98 -12.01 8.47
C ALA A 355 -4.49 -12.74 7.22
N HIS A 356 -5.81 -12.79 7.12
CA HIS A 356 -6.56 -13.33 6.00
C HIS A 356 -7.89 -12.58 5.90
N LEU A 357 -8.63 -12.73 4.80
CA LEU A 357 -9.95 -12.12 4.67
C LEU A 357 -10.94 -12.58 5.75
N ALA A 358 -10.77 -13.78 6.30
CA ALA A 358 -11.58 -14.27 7.41
C ALA A 358 -11.30 -13.56 8.75
N GLY A 359 -10.10 -13.03 8.96
CA GLY A 359 -9.73 -12.40 10.23
C GLY A 359 -8.21 -12.26 10.44
N VAL A 360 -7.86 -11.72 11.60
CA VAL A 360 -6.48 -11.54 12.06
C VAL A 360 -6.29 -12.30 13.36
N VAL A 361 -5.25 -13.13 13.42
CA VAL A 361 -4.87 -13.87 14.62
C VAL A 361 -3.50 -13.43 15.12
N ASN A 362 -3.35 -13.45 16.44
CA ASN A 362 -2.07 -13.30 17.10
C ASN A 362 -1.82 -14.46 18.07
N LEU A 363 -0.61 -15.00 18.04
CA LEU A 363 -0.09 -15.95 19.01
C LEU A 363 1.05 -15.26 19.74
N ASN A 364 0.82 -14.91 21.01
CA ASN A 364 1.77 -14.15 21.80
C ASN A 364 2.20 -14.93 23.04
N ARG A 365 3.50 -15.10 23.24
CA ARG A 365 4.05 -15.70 24.45
C ARG A 365 4.30 -14.63 25.50
N GLN A 366 3.76 -14.87 26.68
CA GLN A 366 3.97 -14.06 27.87
C GLN A 366 4.48 -14.98 28.97
N ALA A 367 5.81 -14.97 29.20
CA ALA A 367 6.47 -15.92 30.10
C ALA A 367 6.11 -17.38 29.77
N ASN A 368 5.41 -18.09 30.67
CA ASN A 368 4.99 -19.49 30.51
C ASN A 368 3.55 -19.62 29.97
N THR A 369 2.96 -18.57 29.43
CA THR A 369 1.60 -18.58 28.87
C THR A 369 1.63 -18.24 27.39
N LEU A 370 0.89 -18.98 26.57
CA LEU A 370 0.57 -18.60 25.20
C LEU A 370 -0.83 -17.98 25.17
N VAL A 371 -0.95 -16.77 24.67
CA VAL A 371 -2.24 -16.10 24.45
C VAL A 371 -2.55 -16.13 22.95
N ALA A 372 -3.66 -16.75 22.59
CA ALA A 372 -4.20 -16.71 21.24
C ALA A 372 -5.35 -15.71 21.18
N GLY A 373 -5.22 -14.68 20.34
CA GLY A 373 -6.26 -13.67 20.10
C GLY A 373 -6.72 -13.68 18.65
N LEU A 374 -8.02 -13.55 18.40
CA LEU A 374 -8.63 -13.52 17.08
C LEU A 374 -9.63 -12.35 16.94
N ASN A 375 -9.52 -11.61 15.84
CA ASN A 375 -10.59 -10.78 15.32
C ASN A 375 -11.10 -11.39 14.01
N VAL A 376 -12.39 -11.72 13.93
CA VAL A 376 -13.02 -12.12 12.66
C VAL A 376 -13.48 -10.89 11.89
N ASN A 377 -13.40 -10.95 10.57
CA ASN A 377 -13.75 -9.82 9.71
C ASN A 377 -15.23 -9.79 9.29
N GLN A 378 -15.93 -10.89 9.50
CA GLN A 378 -17.36 -11.09 9.26
C GLN A 378 -17.92 -12.05 10.33
N PRO A 379 -19.24 -12.09 10.56
CA PRO A 379 -19.85 -13.10 11.43
C PRO A 379 -19.57 -14.52 10.92
N GLU A 380 -18.96 -15.34 11.79
CA GLU A 380 -18.71 -16.76 11.55
C GLU A 380 -19.52 -17.57 12.55
N HIS A 381 -20.60 -18.17 12.07
CA HIS A 381 -21.49 -18.98 12.91
C HIS A 381 -20.98 -20.39 13.04
N ASP A 382 -21.12 -20.97 14.24
CA ASP A 382 -20.78 -22.36 14.49
C ASP A 382 -19.33 -22.72 14.07
N ALA A 383 -18.42 -21.74 14.17
CA ALA A 383 -17.03 -21.90 13.78
C ALA A 383 -16.25 -22.69 14.82
N THR A 384 -15.26 -23.46 14.36
CA THR A 384 -14.39 -24.25 15.23
C THR A 384 -13.01 -23.60 15.31
N ILE A 385 -12.57 -23.30 16.53
CA ILE A 385 -11.21 -22.90 16.83
C ILE A 385 -10.47 -24.10 17.41
N LEU A 386 -9.32 -24.42 16.82
CA LEU A 386 -8.44 -25.48 17.27
C LEU A 386 -7.05 -24.89 17.56
N ILE A 387 -6.50 -25.22 18.72
CA ILE A 387 -5.09 -25.00 19.03
C ILE A 387 -4.43 -26.34 19.32
N SER A 388 -3.33 -26.62 18.62
CA SER A 388 -2.54 -27.84 18.79
C SER A 388 -1.08 -27.55 19.06
N ALA A 389 -0.42 -28.45 19.79
CA ALA A 389 1.03 -28.50 19.90
C ALA A 389 1.49 -29.81 19.24
N ARG A 390 2.25 -29.70 18.14
CA ARG A 390 2.47 -30.81 17.19
C ARG A 390 1.11 -31.40 16.74
N ASP A 391 0.95 -32.71 16.85
CA ASP A 391 -0.29 -33.44 16.50
C ASP A 391 -1.29 -33.55 17.67
N LYS A 392 -0.95 -33.02 18.85
CA LYS A 392 -1.82 -33.08 20.03
C LYS A 392 -2.73 -31.86 20.08
N ARG A 393 -4.05 -32.08 20.14
CA ARG A 393 -5.03 -31.03 20.41
C ARG A 393 -4.90 -30.55 21.86
N VAL A 394 -4.67 -29.25 22.03
CA VAL A 394 -4.52 -28.60 23.34
C VAL A 394 -5.82 -27.89 23.73
N PHE A 395 -6.49 -27.29 22.75
CA PHE A 395 -7.77 -26.62 22.94
C PHE A 395 -8.62 -26.77 21.68
N GLU A 396 -9.92 -27.00 21.85
CA GLU A 396 -10.88 -27.02 20.76
C GLU A 396 -12.21 -26.45 21.28
N THR A 397 -12.80 -25.52 20.55
CA THR A 397 -14.12 -25.00 20.88
C THR A 397 -14.91 -24.71 19.61
N LYS A 398 -16.23 -24.81 19.72
CA LYS A 398 -17.17 -24.38 18.70
C LYS A 398 -17.94 -23.18 19.23
N THR A 399 -17.93 -22.08 18.51
CA THR A 399 -18.55 -20.83 18.94
C THR A 399 -18.95 -19.97 17.76
N ASP A 400 -19.95 -19.12 17.96
CA ASP A 400 -20.18 -17.98 17.08
C ASP A 400 -19.09 -16.93 17.33
N LEU A 401 -18.57 -16.36 16.25
CA LEU A 401 -17.59 -15.28 16.25
C LEU A 401 -18.19 -14.08 15.52
N LEU A 402 -18.06 -12.89 16.10
CA LEU A 402 -18.64 -11.66 15.57
C LEU A 402 -17.55 -10.57 15.51
N PRO A 403 -17.55 -9.69 14.49
CA PRO A 403 -16.53 -8.65 14.37
C PRO A 403 -16.44 -7.71 15.58
N GLU A 404 -17.56 -7.43 16.25
CA GLU A 404 -17.60 -6.59 17.46
C GLU A 404 -17.03 -7.27 18.73
N ARG A 405 -16.59 -8.53 18.65
CA ARG A 405 -16.06 -9.27 19.81
C ARG A 405 -14.70 -9.88 19.48
N THR A 406 -13.69 -9.46 20.23
CA THR A 406 -12.39 -10.14 20.24
C THR A 406 -12.52 -11.48 20.96
N TRP A 407 -12.10 -12.56 20.29
CA TRP A 407 -11.94 -13.85 20.94
C TRP A 407 -10.50 -13.97 21.47
N SER A 408 -10.33 -14.49 22.69
CA SER A 408 -9.02 -14.75 23.29
C SER A 408 -9.04 -16.02 24.12
N HIS A 409 -7.93 -16.75 24.13
CA HIS A 409 -7.73 -17.91 24.98
C HIS A 409 -6.28 -18.02 25.46
N GLU A 410 -6.11 -18.33 26.74
CA GLU A 410 -4.80 -18.52 27.37
C GLU A 410 -4.51 -20.01 27.55
N ILE A 411 -3.32 -20.41 27.12
CA ILE A 411 -2.75 -21.73 27.36
C ILE A 411 -1.67 -21.56 28.41
N ALA A 412 -2.02 -21.86 29.66
CA ALA A 412 -1.09 -21.83 30.78
C ALA A 412 -0.05 -22.96 30.67
N ASN A 413 1.15 -22.71 31.19
CA ASN A 413 2.29 -23.64 31.15
C ASN A 413 2.63 -24.09 29.72
N ALA A 414 2.52 -23.17 28.75
CA ALA A 414 2.90 -23.41 27.37
C ALA A 414 4.41 -23.68 27.31
N ASP A 415 4.76 -24.90 26.94
CA ASP A 415 6.15 -25.33 26.75
C ASP A 415 6.81 -24.66 25.52
N SER A 416 8.09 -24.96 25.28
CA SER A 416 8.86 -24.39 24.17
C SER A 416 8.47 -24.91 22.79
N GLN A 417 7.48 -25.80 22.69
CA GLN A 417 7.02 -26.31 21.40
C GLN A 417 6.21 -25.25 20.66
N LYS A 418 6.21 -25.30 19.33
CA LYS A 418 5.36 -24.44 18.51
C LYS A 418 3.90 -24.87 18.61
N TYR A 419 3.03 -23.89 18.80
CA TYR A 419 1.58 -24.07 18.76
C TYR A 419 1.04 -23.63 17.41
N ALA A 420 0.03 -24.37 16.94
CA ALA A 420 -0.70 -24.08 15.72
C ALA A 420 -2.15 -23.75 16.04
N PHE A 421 -2.62 -22.60 15.54
CA PHE A 421 -4.00 -22.16 15.55
C PHE A 421 -4.66 -22.47 14.21
N ALA A 422 -5.89 -22.94 14.24
CA ALA A 422 -6.74 -23.07 13.06
C ALA A 422 -8.17 -22.59 13.35
N LEU A 423 -8.70 -21.74 12.48
CA LEU A 423 -10.11 -21.38 12.40
C LEU A 423 -10.75 -22.16 11.26
N ARG A 424 -11.88 -22.80 11.54
CA ARG A 424 -12.69 -23.53 10.56
C ARG A 424 -14.11 -23.02 10.55
N ASP A 425 -14.73 -23.01 9.38
CA ASP A 425 -16.15 -22.74 9.22
C ASP A 425 -17.02 -23.88 9.78
N SER A 426 -18.35 -23.69 9.75
CA SER A 426 -19.32 -24.69 10.20
C SER A 426 -19.32 -26.00 9.39
N LYS A 427 -18.68 -26.01 8.20
CA LYS A 427 -18.51 -27.19 7.33
C LYS A 427 -17.15 -27.87 7.53
N GLY A 428 -16.28 -27.31 8.38
CA GLY A 428 -14.94 -27.80 8.66
C GLY A 428 -13.86 -27.32 7.68
N ALA A 429 -14.17 -26.43 6.74
CA ALA A 429 -13.16 -25.83 5.86
C ALA A 429 -12.26 -24.87 6.64
N ILE A 430 -10.95 -24.90 6.40
CA ILE A 430 -9.99 -24.02 7.08
C ILE A 430 -10.09 -22.62 6.48
N LEU A 431 -10.43 -21.63 7.33
CA LEU A 431 -10.52 -20.22 6.95
C LEU A 431 -9.22 -19.46 7.24
N LEU A 432 -8.51 -19.84 8.31
CA LEU A 432 -7.25 -19.23 8.73
C LEU A 432 -6.42 -20.25 9.50
N ARG A 433 -5.10 -20.25 9.28
CA ARG A 433 -4.14 -21.07 10.04
C ARG A 433 -2.89 -20.27 10.37
N GLN A 434 -2.35 -20.48 11.56
CA GLN A 434 -1.05 -19.95 11.95
C GLN A 434 -0.31 -20.92 12.86
N THR A 435 0.92 -21.28 12.52
CA THR A 435 1.86 -21.93 13.45
C THR A 435 2.93 -20.92 13.86
N GLU A 436 3.30 -20.90 15.15
CA GLU A 436 4.33 -19.99 15.65
C GLU A 436 5.61 -20.03 14.81
N ALA A 437 6.06 -18.85 14.36
CA ALA A 437 7.27 -18.66 13.56
C ALA A 437 7.33 -19.53 12.28
N GLU A 438 6.17 -19.81 11.66
CA GLU A 438 6.10 -20.48 10.35
C GLU A 438 5.41 -19.60 9.33
N TYR A 439 6.15 -19.27 8.28
CA TYR A 439 5.74 -18.40 7.19
C TYR A 439 6.33 -18.92 5.88
N ASP A 440 5.74 -18.54 4.75
CA ASP A 440 6.28 -18.82 3.41
C ASP A 440 7.49 -17.92 3.14
N TRP A 441 8.62 -18.33 3.69
CA TRP A 441 9.91 -17.70 3.48
C TRP A 441 10.75 -18.48 2.48
N THR A 442 11.44 -17.73 1.63
CA THR A 442 12.55 -18.28 0.84
C THR A 442 13.59 -18.90 1.79
N PRO A 443 14.12 -20.09 1.48
CA PRO A 443 15.22 -20.70 2.25
C PRO A 443 16.39 -19.73 2.42
N ILE A 444 17.01 -19.70 3.60
CA ILE A 444 18.13 -18.77 3.87
C ILE A 444 19.29 -19.00 2.89
N ALA A 445 19.53 -20.25 2.48
CA ALA A 445 20.57 -20.60 1.52
C ALA A 445 20.40 -19.93 0.14
N ASP A 446 19.18 -19.51 -0.20
CA ASP A 446 18.86 -18.86 -1.48
C ASP A 446 18.87 -17.31 -1.36
N ILE A 447 19.23 -16.77 -0.19
CA ILE A 447 19.28 -15.32 0.06
C ILE A 447 20.73 -14.85 0.12
N GLN A 448 21.10 -13.94 -0.79
CA GLN A 448 22.38 -13.26 -0.77
C GLN A 448 22.28 -11.98 0.09
N VAL A 449 22.84 -12.02 1.29
CA VAL A 449 22.94 -10.86 2.20
C VAL A 449 24.13 -9.98 1.82
N GLY A 450 24.00 -8.67 2.03
CA GLY A 450 25.01 -7.64 1.75
C GLY A 450 24.77 -6.93 0.41
N PRO A 451 25.81 -6.27 -0.12
CA PRO A 451 25.73 -5.56 -1.39
C PRO A 451 25.27 -6.47 -2.53
N GLN A 452 24.32 -5.99 -3.31
CA GLN A 452 23.77 -6.71 -4.45
C GLN A 452 24.48 -6.28 -5.74
N PRO A 453 24.64 -7.20 -6.71
CA PRO A 453 25.21 -6.84 -7.99
C PRO A 453 24.32 -5.84 -8.72
N SER A 454 24.95 -4.82 -9.31
CA SER A 454 24.30 -3.94 -10.27
C SER A 454 24.82 -4.28 -11.67
N TYR A 455 23.92 -4.29 -12.65
CA TYR A 455 24.32 -4.48 -14.05
C TYR A 455 25.16 -3.28 -14.49
N HIS A 456 26.32 -3.55 -15.08
CA HIS A 456 27.20 -2.53 -15.65
C HIS A 456 27.18 -2.65 -17.16
N VAL A 457 26.61 -1.65 -17.82
CA VAL A 457 26.54 -1.59 -19.28
C VAL A 457 27.97 -1.46 -19.83
N PRO A 458 28.40 -2.30 -20.78
CA PRO A 458 29.75 -2.21 -21.36
C PRO A 458 30.02 -0.86 -22.04
N GLU A 459 31.31 -0.57 -22.27
CA GLU A 459 31.72 0.57 -23.11
C GLU A 459 31.13 0.48 -24.53
N PRO A 460 30.76 1.59 -25.18
CA PRO A 460 30.08 1.61 -26.48
C PRO A 460 30.73 0.77 -27.58
N GLU A 461 32.06 0.60 -27.55
CA GLU A 461 32.83 -0.19 -28.52
C GLU A 461 32.69 -1.71 -28.31
N LYS A 462 32.28 -2.13 -27.10
CA LYS A 462 32.17 -3.53 -26.68
C LYS A 462 30.72 -4.01 -26.55
N ARG A 463 29.75 -3.11 -26.71
CA ARG A 463 28.32 -3.44 -26.62
C ARG A 463 27.88 -4.33 -27.76
N THR A 464 27.24 -5.43 -27.42
CA THR A 464 26.43 -6.24 -28.33
C THR A 464 25.13 -5.51 -28.70
N GLN A 465 24.40 -6.02 -29.70
CA GLN A 465 23.05 -5.51 -30.00
C GLN A 465 22.15 -5.54 -28.77
N ASP A 466 22.20 -6.62 -27.99
CA ASP A 466 21.37 -6.80 -26.80
C ASP A 466 21.72 -5.79 -25.71
N ASP A 467 23.01 -5.48 -25.51
CA ASP A 467 23.43 -4.43 -24.56
C ASP A 467 22.87 -3.05 -24.95
N TRP A 468 22.85 -2.72 -26.25
CA TRP A 468 22.25 -1.47 -26.74
C TRP A 468 20.74 -1.42 -26.51
N ILE A 469 20.04 -2.52 -26.79
CA ILE A 469 18.59 -2.63 -26.58
C ILE A 469 18.24 -2.54 -25.10
N GLN A 470 18.99 -3.26 -24.25
CA GLN A 470 18.81 -3.23 -22.80
C GLN A 470 19.01 -1.81 -22.25
N LEU A 471 20.11 -1.13 -22.62
CA LEU A 471 20.36 0.24 -22.19
C LEU A 471 19.22 1.19 -22.62
N GLY A 472 18.77 1.11 -23.87
CA GLY A 472 17.67 1.94 -24.35
C GLY A 472 16.36 1.66 -23.62
N ASN A 473 16.03 0.38 -23.39
CA ASN A 473 14.84 -0.02 -22.62
C ASN A 473 14.91 0.50 -21.18
N GLU A 474 16.07 0.39 -20.52
CA GLU A 474 16.28 0.93 -19.17
C GLU A 474 16.09 2.46 -19.16
N GLN A 475 16.61 3.17 -20.15
CA GLN A 475 16.40 4.62 -20.28
C GLN A 475 14.92 4.97 -20.50
N GLU A 476 14.19 4.23 -21.34
CA GLU A 476 12.74 4.38 -21.49
C GLU A 476 11.97 4.14 -20.20
N LEU A 477 12.28 3.04 -19.49
CA LEU A 477 11.69 2.71 -18.20
C LEU A 477 12.01 3.73 -17.12
N ASN A 478 13.10 4.49 -17.28
CA ASN A 478 13.46 5.60 -16.42
C ASN A 478 12.95 6.96 -16.94
N GLY A 479 12.17 6.98 -18.03
CA GLY A 479 11.54 8.18 -18.60
C GLY A 479 12.47 9.03 -19.45
N ARG A 480 13.72 8.61 -19.63
CA ARG A 480 14.75 9.30 -20.42
C ARG A 480 14.56 9.02 -21.92
N LEU A 481 13.39 9.36 -22.46
CA LEU A 481 12.96 8.97 -23.81
C LEU A 481 13.88 9.54 -24.90
N LEU A 482 14.31 10.80 -24.77
CA LEU A 482 15.23 11.41 -25.75
C LEU A 482 16.62 10.74 -25.73
N GLN A 483 17.09 10.36 -24.54
CA GLN A 483 18.34 9.62 -24.39
C GLN A 483 18.23 8.19 -24.97
N ALA A 484 17.10 7.52 -24.73
CA ALA A 484 16.83 6.20 -25.30
C ALA A 484 16.83 6.24 -26.83
N LEU A 485 16.22 7.26 -27.42
CA LEU A 485 16.21 7.43 -28.87
C LEU A 485 17.63 7.64 -29.41
N GLN A 486 18.43 8.49 -28.77
CA GLN A 486 19.82 8.69 -29.15
C GLN A 486 20.62 7.37 -29.06
N THR A 487 20.42 6.61 -27.98
CA THR A 487 21.06 5.30 -27.79
C THR A 487 20.73 4.33 -28.93
N TYR A 488 19.47 4.27 -29.40
CA TYR A 488 19.11 3.44 -30.54
C TYR A 488 19.68 3.95 -31.86
N GLN A 489 19.76 5.27 -32.05
CA GLN A 489 20.36 5.88 -33.24
C GLN A 489 21.87 5.60 -33.32
N ASP A 490 22.59 5.71 -32.21
CA ASP A 490 24.02 5.38 -32.12
C ASP A 490 24.27 3.90 -32.40
N ALA A 491 23.37 3.02 -31.91
CA ALA A 491 23.43 1.59 -32.18
C ALA A 491 23.17 1.29 -33.67
N LEU A 492 22.17 1.92 -34.30
CA LEU A 492 21.86 1.76 -35.71
C LEU A 492 22.96 2.29 -36.64
N ALA A 493 23.74 3.29 -36.21
CA ALA A 493 24.92 3.73 -36.97
C ALA A 493 26.00 2.64 -37.04
N LYS A 494 26.05 1.73 -36.06
CA LYS A 494 26.97 0.58 -36.02
C LYS A 494 26.35 -0.69 -36.63
N LEU A 495 25.04 -0.88 -36.47
CA LEU A 495 24.28 -2.07 -36.86
C LEU A 495 23.06 -1.67 -37.72
N PRO A 496 23.27 -1.15 -38.95
CA PRO A 496 22.21 -0.54 -39.74
C PRO A 496 21.09 -1.49 -40.15
N ASP A 497 21.36 -2.79 -40.28
CA ASP A 497 20.38 -3.79 -40.74
C ASP A 497 19.69 -4.52 -39.58
N SER A 498 19.90 -4.07 -38.33
CA SER A 498 19.29 -4.69 -37.16
C SER A 498 17.78 -4.48 -37.12
N PHE A 499 17.04 -5.58 -37.22
CA PHE A 499 15.59 -5.61 -37.09
C PHE A 499 15.14 -5.06 -35.72
N ASP A 500 15.73 -5.55 -34.63
CA ASP A 500 15.30 -5.19 -33.28
C ASP A 500 15.59 -3.73 -32.93
N LEU A 501 16.73 -3.18 -33.37
CA LEU A 501 17.05 -1.78 -33.14
C LEU A 501 16.14 -0.85 -33.96
N ARG A 502 15.84 -1.21 -35.21
CA ARG A 502 14.87 -0.49 -36.04
C ARG A 502 13.49 -0.49 -35.43
N LYS A 503 13.02 -1.66 -34.96
CA LYS A 503 11.75 -1.78 -34.23
C LYS A 503 11.73 -0.94 -32.96
N ALA A 504 12.81 -0.96 -32.17
CA ALA A 504 12.92 -0.18 -30.93
C ALA A 504 12.89 1.33 -31.18
N ALA A 505 13.74 1.83 -32.09
CA ALA A 505 13.79 3.24 -32.49
C ALA A 505 12.45 3.70 -33.09
N GLY A 506 11.90 2.92 -34.01
CA GLY A 506 10.63 3.23 -34.68
C GLY A 506 9.45 3.32 -33.73
N ARG A 507 9.30 2.35 -32.81
CA ARG A 507 8.28 2.39 -31.76
C ARG A 507 8.43 3.60 -30.85
N LEU A 508 9.66 3.92 -30.42
CA LEU A 508 9.91 5.09 -29.57
C LEU A 508 9.61 6.40 -30.31
N CYS A 509 9.97 6.52 -31.58
CA CYS A 509 9.60 7.66 -32.42
C CYS A 509 8.08 7.83 -32.51
N ALA A 510 7.31 6.75 -32.68
CA ALA A 510 5.85 6.81 -32.67
C ALA A 510 5.31 7.32 -31.33
N GLY A 511 5.88 6.87 -30.21
CA GLY A 511 5.52 7.35 -28.87
C GLY A 511 5.88 8.82 -28.61
N LEU A 512 6.94 9.31 -29.25
CA LEU A 512 7.35 10.72 -29.24
C LEU A 512 6.60 11.56 -30.30
N LEU A 513 5.62 11.00 -30.99
CA LEU A 513 4.85 11.64 -32.07
C LEU A 513 5.74 12.10 -33.27
N ARG A 514 6.89 11.46 -33.47
CA ARG A 514 7.83 11.69 -34.58
C ARG A 514 7.53 10.71 -35.74
N PHE A 515 6.32 10.80 -36.29
CA PHE A 515 5.79 9.78 -37.21
C PHE A 515 6.62 9.57 -38.48
N GLN A 516 7.20 10.63 -39.05
CA GLN A 516 8.05 10.51 -40.23
C GLN A 516 9.32 9.70 -39.95
N GLU A 517 9.92 9.86 -38.78
CA GLU A 517 11.09 9.09 -38.36
C GLU A 517 10.71 7.67 -37.96
N ALA A 518 9.54 7.49 -37.32
CA ALA A 518 9.00 6.18 -37.03
C ALA A 518 8.85 5.36 -38.32
N GLN A 519 8.29 5.94 -39.38
CA GLN A 519 8.14 5.31 -40.69
C GLN A 519 9.50 4.85 -41.25
N THR A 520 10.51 5.72 -41.25
CA THR A 520 11.88 5.40 -41.72
C THR A 520 12.49 4.18 -41.01
N TYR A 521 12.22 4.02 -39.72
CA TYR A 521 12.71 2.86 -38.97
C TYR A 521 11.83 1.63 -39.12
N LEU A 522 10.50 1.78 -39.26
CA LEU A 522 9.55 0.67 -39.24
C LEU A 522 9.28 0.03 -40.61
N GLU A 523 9.31 0.78 -41.71
CA GLU A 523 9.06 0.20 -43.06
C GLU A 523 10.02 -0.94 -43.43
N PRO A 524 11.33 -0.88 -43.13
CA PRO A 524 12.26 -1.97 -43.46
C PRO A 524 12.07 -3.24 -42.63
N VAL A 525 11.23 -3.20 -41.59
CA VAL A 525 11.01 -4.30 -40.63
C VAL A 525 9.54 -4.75 -40.57
N GLN A 526 8.76 -4.42 -41.61
CA GLN A 526 7.38 -4.88 -41.79
C GLN A 526 7.29 -6.33 -42.29
#